data_AF-A0A1Z4NAS6-F1
#
_entry.id   AF-A0A1Z4NAS6-F1
#
_cell.length_a   1.000
_cell.length_b   1.000
_cell.length_c   1.000
_cell.angle_alpha   90.00
_cell.angle_beta   90.00
_cell.angle_gamma   90.00
#
_symmetry.space_group_name_H-M   'P 1'
#
loop_
_entity.id
_entity.type
_entity.pdbx_description
1 polymer ?
#
loop_
_entity_poly.entity_id
_entity_poly.type
_entity_poly.pdbx_seq_one_letter_code
_entity_poly.pdbx_strand_id
1 'polypeptide(L)' 'MFGLGAVTAVTLCFDDYHYQINRDRYGSIRAKVMKIVGGVKIKTTEVSVTEWSQAVAAALVQVSSRNTEMRTALSKFILG' A
#
# COMPACT_ATOMS: atom_id res chain seq x y z
N MET A 1 20.72 -9.38 -23.21
CA MET A 1 19.45 -8.62 -23.39
C MET A 1 18.70 -8.68 -22.06
N PHE A 2 18.87 -7.69 -21.18
CA PHE A 2 18.21 -7.66 -19.87
C PHE A 2 16.75 -7.23 -20.05
N GLY A 3 15.90 -8.16 -20.44
CA GLY A 3 14.46 -7.97 -20.32
C GLY A 3 14.13 -8.04 -18.84
N LEU A 4 13.93 -6.89 -18.18
CA LEU A 4 13.17 -6.85 -16.94
C LEU A 4 11.85 -7.58 -17.24
N GLY A 5 11.71 -8.82 -16.75
CA GLY A 5 10.49 -9.60 -16.91
C GLY A 5 9.30 -8.70 -16.56
N ALA A 6 8.28 -8.67 -17.42
CA ALA A 6 7.15 -7.77 -17.26
C ALA A 6 6.67 -7.79 -15.80
N VAL A 7 6.61 -6.63 -15.14
CA VAL A 7 6.18 -6.53 -13.75
C VAL A 7 4.74 -7.04 -13.68
N THR A 8 4.55 -8.25 -13.16
CA THR A 8 3.25 -8.92 -13.08
C THR A 8 2.50 -8.58 -11.80
N ALA A 9 3.17 -7.99 -10.82
CA ALA A 9 2.62 -7.70 -9.50
C ALA A 9 3.27 -6.47 -8.87
N VAL A 10 2.45 -5.60 -8.29
CA VAL A 10 2.88 -4.51 -7.41
C VAL A 10 2.21 -4.70 -6.06
N THR A 11 3.00 -4.63 -4.98
CA THR A 11 2.51 -4.69 -3.60
C THR A 11 2.99 -3.45 -2.87
N LEU A 12 2.07 -2.67 -2.33
CA LEU A 12 2.33 -1.52 -1.48
C LEU A 12 1.98 -1.89 -0.04
N CYS A 13 2.93 -1.72 0.88
CA CYS A 13 2.76 -2.05 2.30
C CYS A 13 2.67 -0.74 3.09
N PHE A 14 1.52 -0.49 3.72
CA PHE A 14 1.29 0.66 4.60
C PHE A 14 0.81 0.14 5.96
N ASP A 15 1.65 0.23 6.98
CA ASP A 15 1.40 -0.32 8.32
C ASP A 15 0.83 -1.76 8.24
N ASP A 16 -0.40 -1.96 8.71
CA ASP A 16 -1.10 -3.24 8.73
C ASP A 16 -1.87 -3.55 7.43
N TYR A 17 -1.78 -2.71 6.40
CA TYR A 17 -2.53 -2.87 5.15
C TYR A 17 -1.61 -3.00 3.95
N HIS A 18 -1.78 -4.10 3.22
CA HIS A 18 -1.04 -4.43 2.02
C HIS A 18 -1.97 -4.37 0.81
N TYR A 19 -1.65 -3.50 -0.12
CA TYR A 19 -2.42 -3.26 -1.33
C TYR A 19 -1.67 -3.91 -2.49
N GLN A 20 -2.27 -4.95 -3.08
CA GLN A 20 -1.65 -5.69 -4.17
C GLN A 20 -2.47 -5.58 -5.46
N ILE A 21 -1.81 -5.29 -6.57
CA ILE A 21 -2.39 -5.32 -7.90
C ILE A 21 -1.53 -6.21 -8.79
N ASN A 22 -2.17 -7.20 -9.43
CA ASN A 22 -1.51 -8.17 -10.27
C ASN A 22 -2.12 -8.12 -11.67
N ARG A 23 -1.27 -8.21 -12.69
CA ARG A 23 -1.69 -8.37 -14.08
C ARG A 23 -1.46 -9.82 -14.49
N ASP A 24 -2.54 -10.52 -14.79
CA ASP A 24 -2.49 -11.87 -15.30
C ASP A 24 -1.99 -11.89 -16.75
N ARG A 25 -1.43 -13.01 -17.18
CA ARG A 25 -0.91 -13.25 -18.53
C ARG A 25 -1.97 -13.07 -19.63
N TYR A 26 -3.24 -13.28 -19.27
CA TYR A 26 -4.41 -13.10 -20.14
C TYR A 26 -5.02 -11.68 -20.08
N GLY A 27 -4.36 -10.72 -19.41
CA GLY A 27 -4.78 -9.32 -19.40
C GLY A 27 -5.78 -8.94 -18.30
N SER A 28 -6.27 -9.92 -17.53
CA SER A 28 -7.11 -9.63 -16.37
C SER A 28 -6.27 -9.00 -15.25
N ILE A 29 -6.70 -7.83 -14.77
CA ILE A 29 -6.07 -7.15 -13.64
C ILE A 29 -6.85 -7.52 -12.38
N ARG A 30 -6.16 -8.10 -11.40
CA ARG A 30 -6.73 -8.45 -10.10
C ARG A 30 -6.12 -7.56 -9.05
N ALA A 31 -6.97 -6.82 -8.34
CA ALA A 31 -6.57 -6.01 -7.22
C ALA A 31 -7.13 -6.60 -5.91
N LYS A 32 -6.33 -6.53 -4.86
CA LYS A 32 -6.71 -7.01 -3.54
C LYS A 32 -6.08 -6.17 -2.45
N VAL A 33 -6.79 -6.07 -1.34
CA VAL A 33 -6.33 -5.44 -0.11
C VAL A 33 -6.23 -6.53 0.96
N MET A 34 -5.06 -6.64 1.56
CA MET A 34 -4.77 -7.61 2.61
C MET A 34 -4.51 -6.84 3.91
N LYS A 35 -5.22 -7.20 4.98
CA LYS A 35 -4.89 -6.72 6.32
C LYS A 35 -3.93 -7.71 6.96
N ILE A 36 -2.75 -7.26 7.34
CA ILE A 36 -1.69 -8.03 7.98
C ILE A 36 -1.42 -7.41 9.34
N VAL A 37 -1.54 -8.18 10.41
CA VAL A 37 -1.25 -7.72 11.78
C VAL A 37 -0.22 -8.65 12.39
N GLY A 38 0.91 -8.12 12.82
CA GLY A 38 2.00 -8.92 13.40
C GLY A 38 2.57 -9.99 12.45
N GLY A 39 2.55 -9.72 11.13
CA GLY A 39 2.97 -10.68 10.10
C GLY A 39 1.92 -11.73 9.71
N VAL A 40 0.75 -11.76 10.37
CA VAL A 40 -0.33 -12.69 10.05
C VAL A 40 -1.35 -12.01 9.16
N LYS A 41 -1.68 -12.66 8.02
CA LYS A 41 -2.73 -12.20 7.10
C LYS A 41 -4.10 -12.48 7.71
N ILE A 42 -4.76 -11.43 8.18
CA ILE A 42 -6.05 -11.49 8.87
C ILE A 42 -7.21 -11.50 7.88
N LYS A 43 -7.12 -10.68 6.83
CA LYS A 43 -8.20 -10.54 5.84
C LYS A 43 -7.62 -10.28 4.46
N THR A 44 -8.23 -10.87 3.44
CA THR A 44 -7.99 -10.51 2.04
C THR A 44 -9.33 -10.15 1.42
N THR A 45 -9.39 -8.98 0.81
CA THR A 45 -10.57 -8.50 0.07
C THR A 45 -10.13 -8.28 -1.37
N GLU A 46 -10.77 -8.97 -2.31
CA GLU A 46 -10.63 -8.63 -3.72
C GLU A 46 -11.46 -7.38 -4.01
N VAL A 47 -10.87 -6.45 -4.74
CA VAL A 47 -11.47 -5.15 -5.05
C VAL A 47 -11.23 -4.81 -6.52
N SER A 48 -12.01 -3.90 -7.07
CA SER A 48 -11.71 -3.35 -8.39
C SER A 48 -10.43 -2.51 -8.36
N VAL A 49 -9.84 -2.27 -9.53
CA VAL A 49 -8.65 -1.41 -9.67
C VAL A 49 -8.95 0.03 -9.22
N THR A 50 -10.15 0.52 -9.49
CA THR A 50 -10.58 1.86 -9.09
C THR A 50 -10.65 1.98 -7.57
N GLU A 51 -11.30 1.04 -6.89
CA GLU A 51 -11.38 1.01 -5.43
C GLU A 51 -9.99 0.83 -4.79
N TRP A 52 -9.14 -0.01 -5.40
CA TRP A 52 -7.76 -0.19 -4.97
C TRP A 52 -6.98 1.13 -5.02
N SER A 53 -7.08 1.85 -6.14
CA SER A 53 -6.40 3.14 -6.32
C SER A 53 -6.86 4.18 -5.32
N GLN A 54 -8.17 4.26 -5.05
CA GLN A 54 -8.72 5.17 -4.04
C GLN A 54 -8.24 4.80 -2.63
N ALA A 55 -8.23 3.51 -2.30
CA ALA A 55 -7.78 3.05 -0.99
C ALA A 55 -6.27 3.29 -0.77
N VAL A 56 -5.45 3.11 -1.81
CA VAL A 56 -4.02 3.46 -1.78
C VAL A 56 -3.83 4.96 -1.59
N ALA A 57 -4.58 5.80 -2.33
CA ALA A 57 -4.49 7.25 -2.18
C ALA A 57 -4.86 7.70 -0.75
N ALA A 58 -5.93 7.14 -0.18
CA ALA A 58 -6.33 7.42 1.20
C ALA A 58 -5.27 6.97 2.22
N ALA A 59 -4.68 5.78 2.03
CA ALA A 59 -3.60 5.29 2.88
C ALA A 59 -2.36 6.17 2.81
N LEU A 60 -1.98 6.62 1.61
CA LEU A 60 -0.85 7.55 1.42
C LEU A 60 -1.07 8.88 2.12
N VAL A 61 -2.30 9.42 2.10
CA VAL A 61 -2.65 10.64 2.84
C VAL A 61 -2.50 10.43 4.34
N GLN A 62 -2.92 9.28 4.88
CA GLN A 62 -2.73 8.99 6.31
C GLN A 62 -1.25 8.87 6.69
N VAL A 63 -0.45 8.19 5.86
CA VAL A 63 1.00 8.04 6.09
C VAL A 63 1.72 9.39 6.00
N SER A 64 1.37 10.24 5.04
CA SER A 64 1.98 11.57 4.89
C SER A 64 1.59 12.51 6.04
N SER A 65 0.34 12.45 6.51
CA SER A 65 -0.12 13.19 7.68
C SER A 65 0.63 12.76 8.95
N ARG A 66 0.77 11.44 9.19
CA ARG A 66 1.56 10.93 10.33
C ARG A 66 3.01 11.36 10.26
N ASN A 67 3.64 11.34 9.09
CA ASN A 67 5.02 11.80 8.95
C ASN A 67 5.16 13.31 9.21
N THR A 68 4.17 14.11 8.80
CA THR A 68 4.16 15.56 9.05
C THR A 68 3.92 15.87 10.54
N GLU A 69 2.98 15.17 11.16
CA GLU A 69 2.72 15.25 12.60
C GLU A 69 3.92 14.73 13.41
N MET A 70 4.55 13.63 13.02
CA MET A 70 5.77 13.11 13.65
C MET A 70 6.91 14.10 13.49
N ARG A 71 7.16 14.68 12.30
CA ARG A 71 8.17 15.74 12.15
C ARG A 71 7.84 16.94 13.03
N THR A 72 6.58 17.32 13.14
CA THR A 72 6.15 18.44 13.99
C THR A 72 6.33 18.12 15.48
N ALA A 73 5.99 16.91 15.91
CA ALA A 73 6.15 16.43 17.28
C ALA A 73 7.64 16.28 17.64
N LEU A 74 8.46 15.77 16.72
CA LEU A 74 9.91 15.65 16.88
C LEU A 74 10.57 17.03 16.95
N SER A 75 10.16 17.98 16.10
CA SER A 75 10.62 19.37 16.16
C SER A 75 10.25 20.04 17.49
N LYS A 76 9.04 19.78 18.02
CA LYS A 76 8.62 20.28 19.34
C LYS A 76 9.39 19.62 20.50
N PHE A 77 9.79 18.37 20.35
CA PHE A 77 10.58 17.65 21.35
C PHE A 77 12.05 18.08 21.38
N ILE A 78 12.64 18.39 20.21
CA ILE A 78 14.05 18.82 20.09
C ILE A 78 14.24 20.31 20.42
N LEU A 79 13.20 21.14 20.21
CA LEU A 79 13.20 22.56 20.60
C LEU A 79 12.64 22.79 22.02
N GLY A 80 12.41 21.71 22.78
CA GLY A 80 12.05 21.74 24.19
C GLY A 80 13.26 21.85 25.10
#